data_AF-A0A257LG08-F1
#
_entry.id   AF-A0A257LG08-F1
#
_cell.length_a   1.000
_cell.length_b   1.000
_cell.length_c   1.000
_cell.angle_alpha   90.00
_cell.angle_beta   90.00
_cell.angle_gamma   90.00
#
_symmetry.space_group_name_H-M   'P 1'
#
loop_
_entity.id
_entity.type
_entity.pdbx_description
1 polymer ?
#
loop_
_entity_poly.entity_id
_entity_poly.type
_entity_poly.pdbx_seq_one_letter_code
_entity_poly.pdbx_strand_id
1 'polypeptide(L)'
;AAAGLAGLIKGNASGDFIATVAGKTEVQTKLALSELVAEPKLTIETLPTITAEIRADIAADGKITFNAPLLFSRDGRKSDLALSGTLATGPAGLAVDARVASTLLVVEDVQILAAPFAGGSPAPSTAATPAPGRDAKPAWACISGQVALSLKKVVYAQKFEVADVGGAIRIDAGALKLDGVRAGFSDGSEFKLNGGVTFRE
;
A
#
# COMPACT_ATOMS: atom_id res chain seq x y z
N ALA A 1 -15.50 13.91 7.36
CA ALA A 1 -14.31 14.73 7.62
C ALA A 1 -13.20 14.22 6.71
N ALA A 2 -12.65 15.06 5.84
CA ALA A 2 -11.45 14.71 5.10
C ALA A 2 -10.34 14.50 6.13
N ALA A 3 -9.81 13.27 6.24
CA ALA A 3 -8.62 13.03 7.03
C ALA A 3 -7.52 13.91 6.42
N GLY A 4 -7.14 14.97 7.15
CA GLY A 4 -6.07 15.85 6.72
C GLY A 4 -4.84 15.00 6.46
N LEU A 5 -4.20 15.20 5.30
CA LEU A 5 -2.86 14.71 5.02
C LEU A 5 -1.93 15.36 6.05
N ALA A 6 -1.87 14.78 7.25
CA ALA A 6 -1.19 15.35 8.40
C ALA A 6 0.31 15.38 8.08
N GLY A 7 0.77 16.53 7.60
CA GLY A 7 2.15 16.70 7.18
C GLY A 7 2.39 17.30 5.80
N LEU A 8 1.38 17.54 4.96
CA LEU A 8 1.58 18.20 3.65
C LEU A 8 1.28 19.71 3.76
N ILE A 9 2.28 20.56 3.51
CA ILE A 9 2.13 22.03 3.55
C ILE A 9 1.74 22.60 2.17
N LYS A 10 2.25 22.00 1.08
CA LYS A 10 1.98 22.46 -0.29
C LYS A 10 1.87 21.27 -1.24
N GLY A 11 1.10 21.44 -2.31
CA GLY A 11 1.01 20.47 -3.38
C GLY A 11 -0.06 20.85 -4.39
N ASN A 12 0.07 20.34 -5.60
CA ASN A 12 -0.95 20.44 -6.62
C ASN A 12 -1.57 19.05 -6.80
N ALA A 13 -2.90 19.02 -6.86
CA ALA A 13 -3.65 17.82 -7.17
C ALA A 13 -4.54 18.09 -8.36
N SER A 14 -4.44 17.25 -9.39
CA SER A 14 -5.36 17.23 -10.51
C SER A 14 -5.86 15.81 -10.72
N GLY A 15 -7.08 15.68 -11.21
CA GLY A 15 -7.62 14.38 -11.50
C GLY A 15 -8.91 14.42 -12.29
N ASP A 16 -9.14 13.33 -13.00
CA ASP A 16 -10.33 13.07 -13.79
C ASP A 16 -11.04 11.86 -13.21
N PHE A 17 -12.35 11.95 -13.10
CA PHE A 17 -13.19 10.87 -12.59
C PHE A 17 -14.34 10.61 -13.56
N ILE A 18 -14.51 9.35 -13.92
CA ILE A 18 -15.61 8.88 -14.76
C ILE A 18 -16.26 7.72 -14.03
N ALA A 19 -17.57 7.80 -13.80
CA ALA A 19 -18.36 6.68 -13.32
C ALA A 19 -19.52 6.43 -14.28
N THR A 20 -19.69 5.17 -14.65
CA THR A 20 -20.85 4.70 -15.39
C THR A 20 -21.66 3.82 -14.46
N VAL A 21 -22.90 4.21 -14.17
CA VAL A 21 -23.82 3.47 -13.32
C VAL A 21 -24.97 2.98 -14.19
N ALA A 22 -24.90 1.70 -14.56
CA ALA A 22 -25.95 1.00 -15.29
C ALA A 22 -26.25 -0.33 -14.57
N GLY A 23 -26.40 -1.45 -15.29
CA GLY A 23 -26.51 -2.78 -14.67
C GLY A 23 -25.23 -3.25 -13.96
N LYS A 24 -24.09 -2.61 -14.25
CA LYS A 24 -22.82 -2.69 -13.51
C LYS A 24 -22.34 -1.26 -13.24
N THR A 25 -21.58 -1.07 -12.16
CA THR A 25 -20.92 0.22 -11.89
C THR A 25 -19.46 0.12 -12.30
N GLU A 26 -19.05 0.93 -13.27
CA GLU A 26 -17.67 1.05 -13.70
C GLU A 26 -17.13 2.42 -13.27
N VAL A 27 -15.97 2.42 -12.63
CA VAL A 27 -15.28 3.61 -12.13
C VAL A 27 -13.90 3.68 -12.75
N GLN A 28 -13.56 4.83 -13.30
CA GLN A 28 -12.22 5.15 -13.74
C GLN A 28 -11.79 6.48 -13.12
N THR A 29 -10.57 6.52 -12.59
CA THR A 29 -10.00 7.71 -11.98
C THR A 29 -8.56 7.88 -12.44
N LYS A 30 -8.20 9.10 -12.83
CA LYS A 30 -6.82 9.50 -13.03
C LYS A 30 -6.50 10.55 -11.98
N LEU A 31 -5.39 10.39 -11.29
CA LEU A 31 -4.92 11.34 -10.28
C LEU A 31 -3.47 11.67 -10.58
N ALA A 32 -3.13 12.95 -10.55
CA ALA A 32 -1.77 13.45 -10.57
C ALA A 32 -1.55 14.37 -9.36
N LEU A 33 -0.48 14.09 -8.63
CA LEU A 33 -0.03 14.88 -7.49
C LEU A 33 1.38 15.37 -7.78
N SER A 34 1.61 16.68 -7.70
CA SER A 34 2.90 17.29 -8.04
C SER A 34 3.22 18.44 -7.10
N GLU A 35 4.48 18.89 -7.12
CA GLU A 35 4.97 19.99 -6.28
C GLU A 35 4.67 19.78 -4.78
N LEU A 36 4.65 18.53 -4.35
CA LEU A 36 4.32 18.13 -2.99
C LEU A 36 5.44 18.59 -2.04
N VAL A 37 5.07 19.21 -0.93
CA VAL A 37 5.98 19.66 0.13
C VAL A 37 5.43 19.24 1.48
N ALA A 38 6.21 18.47 2.23
CA ALA A 38 5.88 18.09 3.59
C ALA A 38 6.35 19.12 4.62
N GLU A 39 5.84 18.99 5.85
CA GLU A 39 6.39 19.68 7.00
C GLU A 39 7.87 19.29 7.20
N PRO A 40 8.79 20.27 7.32
CA PRO A 40 10.23 19.99 7.49
C PRO A 40 10.56 19.11 8.70
N LYS A 41 9.65 19.07 9.70
CA LYS A 41 9.77 18.20 10.88
C LYS A 41 9.52 16.72 10.56
N LEU A 42 8.81 16.42 9.48
CA LEU A 42 8.48 15.05 9.04
C LEU A 42 9.48 14.56 8.00
N THR A 43 9.83 15.39 7.02
CA THR A 43 10.89 15.09 6.08
C THR A 43 11.43 16.36 5.45
N ILE A 44 12.73 16.39 5.22
CA ILE A 44 13.42 17.42 4.45
C ILE A 44 13.68 16.97 3.00
N GLU A 45 13.35 15.72 2.68
CA GLU A 45 13.52 15.19 1.32
C GLU A 45 12.41 15.71 0.40
N THR A 46 12.78 15.90 -0.86
CA THR A 46 11.82 16.24 -1.93
C THR A 46 10.81 15.12 -2.10
N LEU A 47 9.53 15.45 -2.06
CA LEU A 47 8.47 14.47 -2.29
C LEU A 47 8.35 14.13 -3.78
N PRO A 48 8.02 12.87 -4.14
CA PRO A 48 7.85 12.47 -5.52
C PRO A 48 6.60 13.10 -6.15
N THR A 49 6.65 13.33 -7.47
CA THR A 49 5.43 13.47 -8.27
C THR A 49 4.79 12.09 -8.41
N ILE A 50 3.47 12.03 -8.32
CA ILE A 50 2.70 10.78 -8.32
C ILE A 50 1.67 10.85 -9.43
N THR A 51 1.53 9.77 -10.19
CA THR A 51 0.40 9.56 -11.08
C THR A 51 -0.21 8.21 -10.78
N ALA A 52 -1.53 8.16 -10.65
CA ALA A 52 -2.29 6.94 -10.45
C ALA A 52 -3.42 6.87 -11.47
N GLU A 53 -3.58 5.72 -12.11
CA GLU A 53 -4.74 5.43 -12.94
C GLU A 53 -5.46 4.24 -12.33
N ILE A 54 -6.68 4.45 -11.85
CA ILE A 54 -7.46 3.45 -11.14
C ILE A 54 -8.66 3.10 -12.01
N ARG A 55 -8.89 1.81 -12.19
CA ARG A 55 -10.10 1.25 -12.78
C ARG A 55 -10.71 0.28 -11.78
N ALA A 56 -12.01 0.37 -11.58
CA ALA A 56 -12.76 -0.58 -10.78
C ALA A 56 -14.10 -0.91 -11.44
N ASP A 57 -14.43 -2.19 -11.53
CA ASP A 57 -15.73 -2.70 -11.93
C ASP A 57 -16.42 -3.31 -10.71
N ILE A 58 -17.63 -2.85 -10.40
CA ILE A 58 -18.44 -3.32 -9.30
C ILE A 58 -19.63 -4.07 -9.88
N ALA A 59 -19.67 -5.37 -9.63
CA ALA A 59 -20.75 -6.25 -10.04
C ALA A 59 -21.97 -6.11 -9.12
N ALA A 60 -23.12 -6.61 -9.57
CA ALA A 60 -24.39 -6.52 -8.84
C ALA A 60 -24.39 -7.25 -7.49
N ASP A 61 -23.51 -8.24 -7.32
CA ASP A 61 -23.28 -8.98 -6.07
C ASP A 61 -22.33 -8.23 -5.10
N GLY A 62 -21.87 -7.03 -5.48
CA GLY A 62 -20.93 -6.24 -4.71
C GLY A 62 -19.47 -6.66 -4.87
N LYS A 63 -19.15 -7.66 -5.72
CA LYS A 63 -17.76 -7.99 -6.04
C LYS A 63 -17.12 -6.86 -6.83
N ILE A 64 -15.96 -6.42 -6.38
CA ILE A 64 -15.16 -5.38 -7.01
C ILE A 64 -13.97 -6.03 -7.69
N THR A 65 -13.74 -5.72 -8.96
CA THR A 65 -12.49 -6.02 -9.66
C THR A 65 -11.76 -4.71 -9.90
N PHE A 66 -10.49 -4.61 -9.54
CA PHE A 66 -9.74 -3.36 -9.66
C PHE A 66 -8.38 -3.55 -10.32
N ASN A 67 -7.90 -2.48 -10.93
CA ASN A 67 -6.54 -2.34 -11.44
C ASN A 67 -6.08 -0.89 -11.26
N ALA A 68 -4.93 -0.72 -10.63
CA ALA A 68 -4.38 0.57 -10.23
C ALA A 68 -2.85 0.58 -10.42
N PRO A 69 -2.35 0.91 -11.62
CA PRO A 69 -0.98 1.34 -11.81
C PRO A 69 -0.72 2.72 -11.18
N LEU A 70 0.38 2.81 -10.45
CA LEU A 70 0.96 4.02 -9.91
C LEU A 70 2.36 4.21 -10.46
N LEU A 71 2.70 5.47 -10.71
CA LEU A 71 4.01 5.93 -11.11
C LEU A 71 4.47 7.02 -10.14
N PHE A 72 5.70 6.90 -9.68
CA PHE A 72 6.38 7.86 -8.83
C PHE A 72 7.59 8.38 -9.58
N SER A 73 7.80 9.69 -9.56
CA SER A 73 8.95 10.34 -10.21
C SER A 73 9.59 11.32 -9.26
N ARG A 74 10.89 11.14 -8.98
CA ARG A 74 11.68 11.99 -8.09
C ARG A 74 13.12 12.09 -8.59
N ASP A 75 13.64 13.32 -8.71
CA ASP A 75 15.03 13.59 -9.11
C ASP A 75 15.47 12.82 -10.37
N GLY A 76 14.56 12.72 -11.36
CA GLY A 76 14.78 11.99 -12.62
C GLY A 76 14.62 10.47 -12.52
N ARG A 77 14.50 9.90 -11.32
CA ARG A 77 14.21 8.49 -11.07
C ARG A 77 12.71 8.22 -11.20
N LYS A 78 12.35 7.05 -11.75
CA LYS A 78 10.98 6.58 -11.86
C LYS A 78 10.81 5.25 -11.13
N SER A 79 9.78 5.16 -10.30
CA SER A 79 9.36 3.93 -9.63
C SER A 79 7.93 3.62 -10.03
N ASP A 80 7.60 2.36 -10.26
CA ASP A 80 6.25 1.91 -10.64
C ASP A 80 5.70 0.90 -9.63
N LEU A 81 4.38 0.92 -9.45
CA LEU A 81 3.67 -0.06 -8.64
C LEU A 81 2.31 -0.35 -9.28
N ALA A 82 2.06 -1.58 -9.69
CA ALA A 82 0.78 -2.02 -10.20
C ALA A 82 0.06 -2.86 -9.14
N LEU A 83 -1.12 -2.41 -8.72
CA LEU A 83 -2.03 -3.18 -7.88
C LEU A 83 -3.20 -3.66 -8.71
N SER A 84 -3.55 -4.94 -8.60
CA SER A 84 -4.76 -5.46 -9.23
C SER A 84 -5.38 -6.55 -8.37
N GLY A 85 -6.66 -6.82 -8.55
CA GLY A 85 -7.30 -7.87 -7.77
C GLY A 85 -8.80 -7.80 -7.74
N THR A 86 -9.36 -8.59 -6.84
CA THR A 86 -10.78 -8.62 -6.51
C THR A 86 -11.00 -8.48 -5.02
N LEU A 87 -12.08 -7.78 -4.69
CA LEU A 87 -12.62 -7.64 -3.34
C LEU A 87 -14.04 -8.17 -3.34
N ALA A 88 -14.42 -8.96 -2.35
CA ALA A 88 -15.77 -9.45 -2.18
C ALA A 88 -16.12 -9.51 -0.70
N THR A 89 -17.41 -9.53 -0.37
CA THR A 89 -17.83 -9.85 1.00
C THR A 89 -17.68 -11.35 1.23
N GLY A 90 -17.07 -11.73 2.35
CA GLY A 90 -16.82 -13.11 2.75
C GLY A 90 -17.24 -13.36 4.21
N PRO A 91 -17.14 -14.61 4.69
CA PRO A 91 -17.62 -15.01 6.01
C PRO A 91 -16.89 -14.33 7.16
N ALA A 92 -15.63 -13.94 6.97
CA ALA A 92 -14.83 -13.19 7.95
C ALA A 92 -14.93 -11.66 7.79
N GLY A 93 -15.68 -11.16 6.80
CA GLY A 93 -15.73 -9.73 6.44
C GLY A 93 -15.36 -9.50 4.98
N LEU A 94 -14.21 -8.89 4.69
CA LEU A 94 -13.72 -8.66 3.34
C LEU A 94 -12.84 -9.81 2.88
N ALA A 95 -13.16 -10.41 1.74
CA ALA A 95 -12.31 -11.34 1.02
C ALA A 95 -11.50 -10.58 -0.04
N VAL A 96 -10.19 -10.76 -0.03
CA VAL A 96 -9.22 -10.07 -0.89
C VAL A 96 -8.43 -11.10 -1.69
N ASP A 97 -8.41 -10.97 -3.00
CA ASP A 97 -7.47 -11.67 -3.87
C ASP A 97 -6.77 -10.63 -4.74
N ALA A 98 -5.53 -10.31 -4.41
CA ALA A 98 -4.82 -9.20 -5.04
C ALA A 98 -3.42 -9.59 -5.49
N ARG A 99 -2.86 -8.76 -6.36
CA ARG A 99 -1.49 -8.82 -6.83
C ARG A 99 -0.86 -7.45 -6.77
N VAL A 100 0.37 -7.42 -6.32
CA VAL A 100 1.25 -6.25 -6.33
C VAL A 100 2.44 -6.59 -7.23
N ALA A 101 2.63 -5.79 -8.27
CA ALA A 101 3.72 -5.95 -9.20
C ALA A 101 4.50 -4.65 -9.39
N SER A 102 5.79 -4.77 -9.70
CA SER A 102 6.64 -3.61 -10.00
C SER A 102 7.77 -4.01 -10.95
N THR A 103 8.13 -3.11 -11.87
CA THR A 103 9.36 -3.25 -12.66
C THR A 103 10.55 -2.67 -11.91
N LEU A 104 10.42 -1.46 -11.39
CA LEU A 104 11.39 -0.81 -10.52
C LEU A 104 10.67 -0.15 -9.35
N LEU A 105 10.99 -0.58 -8.13
CA LEU A 105 10.47 0.02 -6.90
C LEU A 105 11.62 0.57 -6.08
N VAL A 106 11.65 1.89 -5.86
CA VAL A 106 12.57 2.49 -4.90
C VAL A 106 11.78 2.67 -3.60
N VAL A 107 12.20 1.97 -2.56
CA VAL A 107 11.44 1.90 -1.30
C VAL A 107 11.28 3.27 -0.67
N GLU A 108 12.28 4.14 -0.79
CA GLU A 108 12.23 5.51 -0.26
C GLU A 108 11.08 6.31 -0.88
N ASP A 109 10.82 6.15 -2.18
CA ASP A 109 9.76 6.89 -2.87
C ASP A 109 8.37 6.51 -2.31
N VAL A 110 8.21 5.28 -1.82
CA VAL A 110 6.97 4.81 -1.17
C VAL A 110 6.96 5.15 0.32
N GLN A 111 8.08 5.01 1.02
CA GLN A 111 8.18 5.30 2.46
C GLN A 111 7.94 6.78 2.76
N ILE A 112 8.47 7.68 1.93
CA ILE A 112 8.24 9.12 2.04
C ILE A 112 6.74 9.45 1.95
N LEU A 113 5.96 8.68 1.18
CA LEU A 113 4.51 8.81 1.11
C LEU A 113 3.78 8.21 2.31
N ALA A 114 4.38 7.23 2.98
CA ALA A 114 3.84 6.67 4.22
C ALA A 114 4.05 7.62 5.41
N ALA A 115 5.06 8.50 5.38
CA ALA A 115 5.39 9.43 6.46
C ALA A 115 4.20 10.28 7.00
N PRO A 116 3.35 10.91 6.15
CA PRO A 116 2.17 11.63 6.63
C PRO A 116 1.04 10.71 7.18
N PHE A 117 1.09 9.40 6.92
CA PHE A 117 0.16 8.42 7.48
C PHE A 117 0.74 7.62 8.67
N ALA A 118 2.07 7.64 8.84
CA ALA A 118 2.78 7.09 10.00
C ALA A 118 2.63 8.01 11.23
N GLY A 119 2.19 9.25 11.02
CA GLY A 119 1.75 10.20 12.04
C GLY A 119 0.39 9.83 12.63
N GLY A 120 0.28 8.66 13.26
CA GLY A 120 -0.63 8.54 14.40
C GLY A 120 -0.13 9.50 15.45
N SER A 121 -0.64 10.74 15.43
CA SER A 121 -0.30 11.77 16.41
C SER A 121 -0.45 11.18 17.82
N PRO A 122 0.60 11.09 18.64
CA PRO A 122 0.39 10.92 20.06
C PRO A 122 -0.28 12.23 20.48
N ALA A 123 -1.59 12.17 20.71
CA ALA A 123 -2.29 13.25 21.38
C ALA A 123 -1.46 13.66 22.62
N PRO A 124 -1.27 14.95 22.90
CA PRO A 124 -0.51 15.37 24.06
C PRO A 124 -1.15 14.73 25.29
N SER A 125 -0.40 13.82 25.90
CA SER A 125 -0.78 13.11 27.11
C SER A 125 -0.89 14.10 28.25
N THR A 126 -2.07 14.66 28.43
CA THR A 126 -2.48 15.30 29.67
C THR A 126 -3.63 14.49 30.24
N ALA A 127 -3.39 13.96 31.44
CA ALA A 127 -4.17 13.01 32.24
C ALA A 127 -3.88 11.52 31.95
N ALA A 128 -3.47 10.83 33.01
CA ALA A 128 -3.18 9.40 33.03
C ALA A 128 -4.45 8.58 32.72
N THR A 129 -4.58 8.17 31.46
CA THR A 129 -5.49 7.11 31.03
C THR A 129 -4.91 5.76 31.50
N PRO A 130 -5.73 4.82 32.00
CA PRO A 130 -5.25 3.48 32.34
C PRO A 130 -4.55 2.86 31.13
N ALA A 131 -3.48 2.09 31.39
CA ALA A 131 -2.71 1.42 30.35
C ALA A 131 -3.67 0.74 29.36
N PRO A 132 -3.56 0.98 28.04
CA PRO A 132 -4.42 0.34 27.07
C PRO A 132 -4.34 -1.17 27.28
N GLY A 133 -5.48 -1.77 27.61
CA GLY A 133 -5.60 -3.22 27.69
C GLY A 133 -5.19 -3.82 26.36
N ARG A 134 -4.54 -4.99 26.40
CA ARG A 134 -4.12 -5.71 25.20
C ARG A 134 -5.31 -5.85 24.25
N ASP A 135 -5.12 -5.49 22.97
CA ASP A 135 -6.18 -5.60 21.98
C ASP A 135 -6.75 -7.02 21.96
N ALA A 136 -8.06 -7.17 21.85
CA ALA A 136 -8.72 -8.48 21.81
C ALA A 136 -8.75 -9.08 20.39
N LYS A 137 -8.47 -8.28 19.35
CA LYS A 137 -8.50 -8.71 17.96
C LYS A 137 -7.38 -8.06 17.16
N PRO A 138 -6.78 -8.76 16.19
CA PRO A 138 -5.83 -8.14 15.29
C PRO A 138 -6.52 -7.10 14.40
N ALA A 139 -5.76 -6.12 13.93
CA ALA A 139 -6.25 -5.07 13.03
C ALA A 139 -6.82 -5.62 11.69
N TRP A 140 -6.41 -6.83 11.29
CA TRP A 140 -6.86 -7.50 10.07
C TRP A 140 -7.94 -8.57 10.32
N ALA A 141 -8.54 -8.63 11.51
CA ALA A 141 -9.51 -9.68 11.87
C ALA A 141 -10.73 -9.77 10.93
N CYS A 142 -11.08 -8.66 10.25
CA CYS A 142 -12.19 -8.59 9.30
C CYS A 142 -11.76 -8.81 7.84
N ILE A 143 -10.51 -9.14 7.58
CA ILE A 143 -9.94 -9.30 6.23
C ILE A 143 -9.45 -10.74 6.09
N SER A 144 -9.68 -11.33 4.92
CA SER A 144 -9.21 -12.67 4.58
C SER A 144 -8.78 -12.74 3.12
N GLY A 145 -7.93 -13.70 2.78
CA GLY A 145 -7.56 -14.01 1.39
C GLY A 145 -6.06 -13.92 1.14
N GLN A 146 -5.65 -13.44 -0.02
CA GLN A 146 -4.25 -13.47 -0.42
C GLN A 146 -3.81 -12.26 -1.25
N VAL A 147 -2.52 -11.95 -1.14
CA VAL A 147 -1.85 -10.92 -1.93
C VAL A 147 -0.58 -11.53 -2.52
N ALA A 148 -0.53 -11.68 -3.85
CA ALA A 148 0.66 -12.12 -4.56
C ALA A 148 1.62 -10.94 -4.81
N LEU A 149 2.92 -11.19 -4.69
CA LEU A 149 3.98 -10.20 -4.91
C LEU A 149 4.82 -10.60 -6.12
N SER A 150 5.15 -9.62 -6.96
CA SER A 150 6.00 -9.80 -8.15
C SER A 150 6.77 -8.53 -8.48
N LEU A 151 7.90 -8.31 -7.81
CA LEU A 151 8.73 -7.12 -7.99
C LEU A 151 10.03 -7.52 -8.68
N LYS A 152 10.26 -7.00 -9.89
CA LYS A 152 11.45 -7.34 -10.68
C LYS A 152 12.72 -6.77 -10.08
N LYS A 153 12.68 -5.51 -9.64
CA LYS A 153 13.81 -4.82 -9.02
C LYS A 153 13.31 -3.88 -7.93
N VAL A 154 13.88 -4.02 -6.74
CA VAL A 154 13.64 -3.19 -5.57
C VAL A 154 14.96 -2.57 -5.15
N VAL A 155 14.99 -1.25 -5.01
CA VAL A 155 16.16 -0.49 -4.57
C VAL A 155 15.87 0.08 -3.18
N TYR A 156 16.76 -0.21 -2.23
CA TYR A 156 16.69 0.24 -0.86
C TYR A 156 17.96 1.01 -0.48
N ALA A 157 17.78 2.10 0.26
CA ALA A 157 18.80 3.07 0.68
C ALA A 157 19.74 3.52 -0.45
N GLN A 158 19.25 3.50 -1.70
CA GLN A 158 20.02 3.76 -2.93
C GLN A 158 21.27 2.88 -3.14
N LYS A 159 21.46 1.84 -2.33
CA LYS A 159 22.69 1.04 -2.28
C LYS A 159 22.44 -0.46 -2.35
N PHE A 160 21.29 -0.90 -1.83
CA PHE A 160 20.91 -2.30 -1.80
C PHE A 160 19.91 -2.56 -2.91
N GLU A 161 20.30 -3.36 -3.89
CA GLU A 161 19.41 -3.80 -4.94
C GLU A 161 19.00 -5.24 -4.67
N VAL A 162 17.68 -5.46 -4.67
CA VAL A 162 17.07 -6.77 -4.57
C VAL A 162 16.29 -7.00 -5.86
N ALA A 163 16.62 -8.06 -6.58
CA ALA A 163 15.94 -8.46 -7.79
C ALA A 163 15.00 -9.63 -7.52
N ASP A 164 14.05 -9.86 -8.43
CA ASP A 164 13.22 -11.07 -8.45
C ASP A 164 12.52 -11.37 -7.12
N VAL A 165 11.92 -10.34 -6.53
CA VAL A 165 11.14 -10.48 -5.30
C VAL A 165 9.77 -11.02 -5.63
N GLY A 166 9.48 -12.22 -5.15
CA GLY A 166 8.20 -12.90 -5.38
C GLY A 166 7.70 -13.57 -4.11
N GLY A 167 6.41 -13.87 -4.04
CA GLY A 167 5.81 -14.59 -2.91
C GLY A 167 4.33 -14.30 -2.78
N ALA A 168 3.72 -14.81 -1.72
CA ALA A 168 2.34 -14.52 -1.38
C ALA A 168 2.18 -14.21 0.12
N ILE A 169 1.31 -13.25 0.43
CA ILE A 169 0.83 -13.02 1.79
C ILE A 169 -0.56 -13.62 1.87
N ARG A 170 -0.78 -14.57 2.78
CA ARG A 170 -2.11 -15.07 3.12
C ARG A 170 -2.60 -14.40 4.38
N ILE A 171 -3.85 -13.98 4.36
CA ILE A 171 -4.53 -13.25 5.42
C ILE A 171 -5.64 -14.15 5.96
N ASP A 172 -5.54 -14.47 7.24
CA ASP A 172 -6.54 -15.19 8.02
C ASP A 172 -6.92 -14.33 9.24
N ALA A 173 -8.13 -14.53 9.79
CA ALA A 173 -8.67 -13.71 10.88
C ALA A 173 -7.77 -13.61 12.14
N GLY A 174 -6.90 -14.60 12.38
CA GLY A 174 -5.94 -14.60 13.49
C GLY A 174 -4.46 -14.62 13.07
N ALA A 175 -4.16 -14.65 11.77
CA ALA A 175 -2.79 -14.84 11.30
C ALA A 175 -2.52 -14.20 9.94
N LEU A 176 -1.30 -13.71 9.76
CA LEU A 176 -0.72 -13.36 8.48
C LEU A 176 0.37 -14.37 8.17
N LYS A 177 0.37 -14.96 6.98
CA LYS A 177 1.40 -15.91 6.54
C LYS A 177 2.11 -15.38 5.31
N LEU A 178 3.43 -15.45 5.32
CA LEU A 178 4.32 -15.18 4.20
C LEU A 178 4.71 -16.53 3.60
N ASP A 179 4.30 -16.76 2.37
CA ASP A 179 4.46 -18.03 1.67
C ASP A 179 5.35 -17.84 0.44
N GLY A 180 6.43 -18.62 0.40
CA GLY A 180 7.34 -18.66 -0.74
C GLY A 180 7.98 -17.31 -1.08
N VAL A 181 8.25 -16.47 -0.08
CA VAL A 181 8.91 -15.19 -0.34
C VAL A 181 10.32 -15.49 -0.80
N ARG A 182 10.68 -15.02 -1.99
CA ARG A 182 12.01 -15.12 -2.60
C ARG A 182 12.54 -13.74 -2.92
N ALA A 183 13.85 -13.59 -2.91
CA ALA A 183 14.56 -12.38 -3.27
C ALA A 183 15.97 -12.73 -3.76
N GLY A 184 16.35 -12.23 -4.93
CA GLY A 184 17.71 -12.31 -5.45
C GLY A 184 18.52 -11.06 -5.11
N PHE A 185 19.81 -11.19 -4.87
CA PHE A 185 20.74 -10.09 -4.61
C PHE A 185 21.77 -9.99 -5.74
N SER A 186 22.38 -8.80 -5.88
CA SER A 186 23.30 -8.49 -6.99
C SER A 186 24.60 -9.31 -7.00
N ASP A 187 24.95 -9.93 -5.87
CA ASP A 187 26.07 -10.86 -5.72
C ASP A 187 25.73 -12.30 -6.19
N GLY A 188 24.51 -12.52 -6.67
CA GLY A 188 24.01 -13.83 -7.09
C GLY A 188 23.42 -14.67 -5.95
N SER A 189 23.37 -14.13 -4.73
CA SER A 189 22.75 -14.79 -3.59
C SER A 189 21.22 -14.78 -3.71
N GLU A 190 20.56 -15.86 -3.29
CA GLU A 190 19.11 -15.94 -3.19
C GLU A 190 18.69 -16.13 -1.73
N PHE A 191 17.67 -15.38 -1.31
CA PHE A 191 17.02 -15.52 -0.03
C PHE A 191 15.61 -16.06 -0.23
N LYS A 192 15.25 -17.03 0.61
CA LYS A 192 13.89 -17.56 0.71
C LYS A 192 13.40 -17.45 2.14
N LEU A 193 12.19 -16.93 2.32
CA LEU A 193 11.54 -16.78 3.61
C LEU A 193 10.10 -17.28 3.52
N ASN A 194 9.78 -18.16 4.45
CA ASN A 194 8.41 -18.43 4.84
C ASN A 194 8.27 -18.01 6.30
N GLY A 195 7.17 -17.37 6.63
CA GLY A 195 6.96 -16.84 7.97
C GLY A 195 5.50 -16.63 8.28
N GLY A 196 5.19 -16.30 9.52
CA GLY A 196 3.85 -15.91 9.87
C GLY A 196 3.79 -15.16 11.18
N VAL A 197 2.85 -14.24 11.27
CA VAL A 197 2.51 -13.51 12.49
C VAL A 197 1.15 -14.02 12.95
N THR A 198 1.09 -14.55 14.16
CA THR A 198 -0.16 -14.96 14.80
C THR A 198 -0.50 -13.99 15.91
N PHE A 199 -1.75 -13.55 15.96
CA PHE A 199 -2.22 -12.75 17.08
C PHE A 199 -2.40 -13.63 18.32
N ARG A 200 -1.86 -13.19 19.46
CA ARG A 200 -2.05 -13.86 20.75
C ARG A 200 -2.55 -12.84 21.76
N GLU A 201 -3.61 -13.21 22.47
CA GLU A 201 -4.16 -12.50 23.63
C GLU A 201 -3.30 -12.72 24.89
#